data_AF-A0A6G9Z0D0-F1
#
_entry.id   AF-A0A6G9Z0D0-F1
#
_cell.length_a   1.000
_cell.length_b   1.000
_cell.length_c   1.000
_cell.angle_alpha   90.00
_cell.angle_beta   90.00
_cell.angle_gamma   90.00
#
_symmetry.space_group_name_H-M   'P 1'
#
loop_
_entity.id
_entity.type
_entity.pdbx_description
1 polymer ?
#
loop_
_entity_poly.entity_id
_entity_poly.type
_entity_poly.pdbx_seq_one_letter_code
_entity_poly.pdbx_strand_id
1 'polypeptide(L)'
;MHRRIGAVMDEYVARLDQLRLDDADRAGGKGTNLGELVAAKLPVPPGFVLLRDCYRQPTCAATNSAPSPAAPCTSRTSAIR
;
A
#
# COMPACT_ATOMS: atom_id res chain seq x y z
N MET A 1 7.76 25.13 -4.53
CA MET A 1 8.55 23.90 -4.28
C MET A 1 7.80 22.81 -3.50
N HIS A 2 6.78 23.11 -2.68
CA HIS A 2 6.07 22.13 -1.84
C HIS A 2 5.17 21.11 -2.55
N ARG A 3 4.74 21.36 -3.79
CA ARG A 3 3.78 20.50 -4.50
C ARG A 3 4.33 19.11 -4.86
N ARG A 4 5.66 18.98 -5.02
CA ARG A 4 6.31 17.74 -5.44
C ARG A 4 6.28 16.66 -4.35
N ILE A 5 6.46 17.05 -3.08
CA ILE A 5 6.47 16.11 -1.95
C ILE A 5 5.06 15.56 -1.69
N GLY A 6 4.03 16.41 -1.77
CA GLY A 6 2.64 15.98 -1.58
C GLY A 6 2.18 14.94 -2.61
N ALA A 7 2.57 15.10 -3.88
CA ALA A 7 2.22 14.14 -4.93
C ALA A 7 2.90 12.78 -4.74
N VAL A 8 4.16 12.77 -4.26
CA VAL A 8 4.91 11.54 -3.98
C VAL A 8 4.33 10.80 -2.76
N MET A 9 3.83 11.52 -1.76
CA MET A 9 3.22 10.89 -0.58
C MET A 9 1.86 10.24 -0.91
N ASP A 10 1.06 10.82 -1.82
CA ASP A 10 -0.22 10.25 -2.27
C ASP A 10 -0.05 8.94 -3.08
N GLU A 11 1.13 8.78 -3.70
CA GLU A 11 1.51 7.56 -4.42
C GLU A 11 1.82 6.38 -3.48
N TYR A 12 2.22 6.64 -2.23
CA TYR A 12 2.61 5.61 -1.26
C TYR A 12 1.66 5.46 -0.09
N VAL A 13 0.84 6.47 0.22
CA VAL A 13 -0.04 6.49 1.40
C VAL A 13 -1.42 6.97 1.02
N ALA A 14 -2.45 6.25 1.45
CA ALA A 14 -3.85 6.66 1.32
C ALA A 14 -4.54 6.68 2.68
N ARG A 15 -5.46 7.62 2.90
CA ARG A 15 -6.28 7.62 4.12
C ARG A 15 -7.43 6.62 3.99
N LEU A 16 -7.78 5.98 5.11
CA LEU A 16 -8.85 4.98 5.12
C LEU A 16 -10.21 5.53 4.65
N ASP A 17 -10.54 6.78 4.97
CA ASP A 17 -11.81 7.40 4.57
C ASP A 17 -11.92 7.71 3.07
N GLN A 18 -10.80 7.66 2.35
CA GLN A 18 -10.72 7.94 0.91
C GLN A 18 -10.73 6.68 0.06
N LEU A 19 -10.52 5.50 0.66
CA LEU A 19 -10.43 4.22 -0.05
C LEU A 19 -11.81 3.62 -0.34
N ARG A 20 -12.01 3.16 -1.58
CA ARG A 20 -13.21 2.44 -2.02
C ARG A 20 -12.86 1.08 -2.61
N LEU A 21 -13.90 0.28 -2.88
CA LEU A 21 -13.77 -1.04 -3.51
C LEU A 21 -12.90 -1.04 -4.76
N ASP A 22 -13.02 0.02 -5.57
CA ASP A 22 -12.26 0.20 -6.82
C ASP A 22 -10.76 0.44 -6.60
N ASP A 23 -10.32 0.82 -5.40
CA ASP A 23 -8.91 1.03 -5.06
C ASP A 23 -8.19 -0.28 -4.68
N ALA A 24 -8.84 -1.44 -4.81
CA ALA A 24 -8.27 -2.74 -4.42
C ALA A 24 -6.93 -3.05 -5.12
N ASP A 25 -6.73 -2.60 -6.35
CA ASP A 25 -5.48 -2.78 -7.09
C ASP A 25 -4.31 -1.98 -6.49
N ARG A 26 -4.61 -0.84 -5.86
CA ARG A 26 -3.63 0.10 -5.26
C ARG A 26 -3.40 -0.19 -3.78
N ALA A 27 -4.47 -0.28 -2.99
CA ALA A 27 -4.43 -0.42 -1.53
C ALA A 27 -4.56 -1.86 -1.02
N GLY A 28 -4.88 -2.81 -1.91
CA GLY A 28 -5.12 -4.21 -1.57
C GLY A 28 -6.48 -4.43 -0.88
N GLY A 29 -6.95 -5.68 -0.90
CA GLY A 29 -8.28 -6.03 -0.38
C GLY A 29 -8.52 -5.71 1.11
N LYS A 30 -7.46 -5.62 1.93
CA LYS A 30 -7.57 -5.25 3.35
C LYS A 30 -7.78 -3.75 3.53
N GLY A 31 -6.98 -2.92 2.87
CA GLY A 31 -7.09 -1.46 2.96
C GLY A 31 -8.43 -0.98 2.45
N THR A 32 -8.85 -1.52 1.31
CA THR A 32 -10.16 -1.27 0.72
C THR A 32 -11.32 -1.71 1.60
N ASN A 33 -11.28 -2.92 2.18
CA ASN A 33 -12.34 -3.37 3.09
C ASN A 33 -12.46 -2.45 4.32
N LEU A 34 -11.33 -2.03 4.90
CA LEU A 34 -11.36 -1.07 6.01
C LEU A 34 -11.92 0.30 5.57
N GLY A 35 -11.64 0.74 4.35
CA GLY A 35 -12.20 1.99 3.80
C GLY A 35 -13.71 1.94 3.60
N GLU A 36 -14.25 0.80 3.20
CA GLU A 36 -15.71 0.56 3.13
C GLU A 36 -16.36 0.59 4.53
N LEU A 37 -15.71 0.01 5.55
CA LEU A 37 -16.20 0.08 6.92
C LEU A 37 -16.21 1.53 7.45
N VAL A 38 -15.19 2.32 7.10
CA VAL A 38 -15.16 3.76 7.43
C VAL A 38 -16.28 4.51 6.71
N ALA A 39 -16.54 4.22 5.43
CA ALA A 39 -17.67 4.79 4.68
C ALA A 39 -19.03 4.45 5.29
N ALA A 40 -19.18 3.21 5.75
CA ALA A 40 -20.37 2.72 6.42
C ALA A 40 -20.57 3.32 7.83
N LYS A 41 -19.70 4.24 8.26
CA LYS A 41 -19.73 4.91 9.58
C LYS A 41 -19.62 3.93 10.74
N LEU A 42 -18.98 2.79 10.52
CA LEU A 42 -18.66 1.85 11.58
C LEU A 42 -17.48 2.38 12.42
N PRO A 43 -17.38 1.99 13.69
CA PRO A 43 -16.32 2.47 14.59
C PRO A 43 -14.97 1.83 14.20
N VAL A 44 -14.30 2.43 13.23
CA VAL A 44 -12.95 2.07 12.80
C VAL A 44 -11.98 3.13 13.31
N PRO A 45 -10.84 2.75 13.92
CA PRO A 45 -9.82 3.70 14.32
C PRO A 45 -9.31 4.53 13.12
N PRO A 46 -9.09 5.85 13.29
CA PRO A 46 -8.54 6.67 12.22
C PRO A 46 -7.13 6.19 11.86
N GLY A 47 -6.82 6.18 10.57
CA GLY A 47 -5.54 5.66 10.09
C GLY A 47 -5.35 5.78 8.58
N PHE A 48 -4.27 5.17 8.11
CA PHE A 48 -3.85 5.18 6.71
C PHE A 48 -3.33 3.81 6.29
N VAL A 49 -3.24 3.59 4.99
CA VAL A 49 -2.73 2.37 4.36
C VAL A 49 -1.50 2.71 3.54
N LEU A 50 -0.48 1.87 3.64
CA LEU A 50 0.65 1.90 2.72
C LEU A 50 0.24 1.22 1.41
N LEU A 51 0.29 1.96 0.32
CA LEU A 51 -0.05 1.46 -1.00
C LEU A 51 0.99 0.45 -1.49
N ARG A 52 0.58 -0.42 -2.41
CA ARG A 52 1.44 -1.44 -3.00
C ARG A 52 2.73 -0.85 -3.59
N ASP A 53 2.65 0.34 -4.16
CA ASP A 53 3.80 1.00 -4.81
C ASP A 53 4.92 1.32 -3.81
N CYS A 54 4.58 1.53 -2.53
CA CYS A 54 5.57 1.70 -1.45
C CYS A 54 6.47 0.48 -1.29
N TYR A 55 5.96 -0.73 -1.56
CA TYR A 55 6.73 -1.97 -1.51
C TYR A 55 7.48 -2.28 -2.81
N ARG A 56 7.04 -1.70 -3.94
CA ARG A 56 7.68 -1.92 -5.25
C ARG A 56 8.93 -1.09 -5.44
N GLN A 57 9.07 0.01 -4.69
CA GLN A 57 10.37 0.61 -4.53
C GLN A 57 11.23 -0.34 -3.72
N PRO A 58 12.29 -0.94 -4.30
CA PRO A 58 13.33 -1.50 -3.46
C PRO A 58 13.81 -0.33 -2.62
N THR A 59 13.47 -0.32 -1.33
CA THR A 59 14.12 0.59 -0.39
C THR A 59 15.59 0.39 -0.66
N CYS A 60 16.30 1.40 -1.16
CA CYS A 60 17.75 1.34 -1.29
C CYS A 60 18.33 1.24 0.13
N ALA A 61 18.24 0.03 0.67
CA ALA A 61 18.47 -0.56 1.98
C ALA A 61 18.77 0.38 3.13
N ALA A 62 17.91 0.23 4.13
CA ALA A 62 18.31 0.34 5.52
C ALA A 62 18.16 -1.03 6.22
N THR A 63 18.62 -2.11 5.58
CA THR A 63 19.60 -2.96 6.26
C THR A 63 20.96 -2.29 6.05
N ASN A 64 21.98 -2.53 6.88
CA ASN A 64 23.36 -2.04 6.64
C ASN A 64 24.01 -2.66 5.37
N SER A 65 23.24 -2.90 4.32
CA SER A 65 23.63 -3.50 3.05
C SER A 65 22.64 -3.06 1.97
N ALA A 66 23.01 -2.05 1.18
CA ALA A 66 22.30 -1.58 -0.01
C ALA A 66 21.68 -2.73 -0.86
N PRO A 67 20.50 -2.58 -1.48
CA PRO A 67 19.83 -3.66 -2.19
C PRO A 67 20.20 -3.63 -3.66
N SER A 68 20.52 -4.81 -4.15
CA SER A 68 20.71 -5.08 -5.56
C SER A 68 19.34 -5.15 -6.28
N PRO A 69 19.19 -4.52 -7.47
CA PRO A 69 17.96 -4.56 -8.24
C PRO A 69 17.89 -5.83 -9.10
N ALA A 70 17.67 -7.00 -8.49
CA ALA A 70 17.22 -8.21 -9.19
C ALA A 70 16.93 -9.36 -8.22
N ALA A 71 15.64 -9.65 -7.97
CA ALA A 71 15.20 -11.00 -7.66
C ALA A 71 13.69 -11.15 -7.96
N PRO A 72 13.30 -11.65 -9.14
CA PRO A 72 11.96 -12.20 -9.32
C PRO A 72 11.78 -13.40 -8.39
N CYS A 73 10.77 -13.38 -7.52
CA CYS A 73 10.39 -14.50 -6.67
C CYS A 73 9.74 -15.60 -7.53
N THR A 74 10.56 -16.43 -8.16
CA THR A 74 10.12 -17.66 -8.82
C THR A 74 9.92 -18.75 -7.78
N SER A 75 8.82 -18.70 -7.05
CA SER A 75 8.34 -19.86 -6.29
C SER A 75 6.82 -19.95 -6.32
N ARG A 76 6.37 -20.67 -7.37
CA ARG A 76 5.51 -21.86 -7.26
C ARG A 76 4.15 -21.67 -6.57
N THR A 77 3.12 -21.67 -7.41
CA THR A 77 1.77 -22.20 -7.15
C THR A 77 1.74 -23.23 -6.02
N SER A 78 1.10 -22.90 -4.90
CA SER A 78 0.45 -23.89 -4.06
C SER A 78 -0.92 -23.34 -3.68
N ALA A 79 -1.95 -24.05 -4.13
CA ALA A 79 -3.34 -23.78 -3.83
C ALA A 79 -3.55 -23.47 -2.34
N ILE A 80 -4.25 -22.37 -2.06
CA ILE A 80 -4.97 -22.23 -0.79
C ILE A 80 -6.09 -23.26 -0.88
N ARG A 81 -5.93 -24.36 -0.13
CA ARG A 81 -6.98 -25.35 0.11
C ARG A 81 -7.87 -24.89 1.24
#